data_AF-A0A9W5TY19-F1
#
_entry.id   AF-A0A9W5TY19-F1
#
_cell.length_a   1.000
_cell.length_b   1.000
_cell.length_c   1.000
_cell.angle_alpha   90.00
_cell.angle_beta   90.00
_cell.angle_gamma   90.00
#
_symmetry.space_group_name_H-M   'P 1'
#
loop_
_entity.id
_entity.type
_entity.pdbx_description
1 polymer ?
#
loop_
_entity_poly.entity_id
_entity_poly.type
_entity_poly.pdbx_seq_one_letter_code
_entity_poly.pdbx_strand_id
1 'polypeptide(L)' 'MAFTKIIDSMKDIPKGVYNVVTGTGSEAGNALAKHEKVAMVTMTGSIPAGTKVMEAAAQNITKG' A
#
# COMPACT_ATOMS: atom_id res chain seq x y z
N MET A 1 -2.63 4.63 -14.96
CA MET A 1 -2.66 5.91 -14.20
C MET A 1 -3.88 6.79 -14.51
N ALA A 2 -4.97 6.29 -15.14
CA ALA A 2 -6.13 7.13 -15.44
C ALA A 2 -6.85 7.64 -14.17
N PHE A 3 -7.08 6.74 -13.20
CA PHE A 3 -7.67 7.10 -11.91
C PHE A 3 -6.85 8.14 -11.15
N THR A 4 -5.52 8.00 -11.12
CA THR A 4 -4.59 8.98 -10.53
C THR A 4 -4.78 10.37 -11.11
N LYS A 5 -4.93 10.50 -12.43
CA LYS A 5 -5.19 11.79 -13.10
C LYS A 5 -6.56 12.38 -12.75
N ILE A 6 -7.56 11.52 -12.51
CA ILE A 6 -8.88 11.95 -12.05
C ILE A 6 -8.79 12.50 -10.62
N ILE A 7 -8.06 11.83 -9.73
CA ILE A 7 -7.84 12.32 -8.35
C ILE A 7 -7.10 13.65 -8.35
N ASP A 8 -6.05 13.79 -9.17
CA ASP A 8 -5.23 15.00 -9.26
C ASP A 8 -6.00 16.24 -9.78
N SER A 9 -7.08 16.03 -10.55
CA SER A 9 -7.93 17.13 -11.03
C SER A 9 -8.99 17.58 -10.02
N MET A 10 -9.20 16.83 -8.92
CA MET A 10 -10.13 17.21 -7.85
C MET A 10 -9.50 18.26 -6.93
N LYS A 11 -10.19 19.39 -6.73
CA LYS A 11 -9.70 20.47 -5.87
C LYS A 11 -9.84 20.21 -4.37
N ASP A 12 -10.75 19.30 -4.01
CA ASP A 12 -11.15 19.07 -2.61
C ASP A 12 -10.37 17.95 -1.92
N ILE A 13 -9.37 17.35 -2.60
CA ILE A 13 -8.52 16.31 -2.02
C ILE A 13 -7.21 16.94 -1.51
N PRO A 14 -6.98 16.97 -0.18
CA PRO A 14 -5.74 17.50 0.37
C PRO A 14 -4.51 16.71 -0.09
N LYS A 15 -3.36 17.40 -0.12
CA LYS A 15 -2.07 16.78 -0.43
C LYS A 15 -1.77 15.64 0.55
N GLY A 16 -1.34 14.49 0.01
CA GLY A 16 -0.93 13.32 0.78
C GLY A 16 -2.04 12.33 1.13
N VAL A 17 -3.32 12.66 0.87
CA VAL A 17 -4.44 11.71 1.08
C VAL A 17 -4.36 10.50 0.16
N TYR A 18 -3.91 10.72 -1.08
CA TYR A 18 -3.73 9.67 -2.07
C TYR A 18 -2.31 9.73 -2.61
N ASN A 19 -1.65 8.58 -2.61
CA ASN A 19 -0.29 8.43 -3.13
C ASN A 19 -0.26 7.19 -4.03
N VAL A 20 0.31 7.32 -5.23
CA VAL A 20 0.58 6.18 -6.10
C VAL A 20 2.06 5.95 -6.13
N VAL A 21 2.48 4.78 -5.65
CA VAL A 21 3.87 4.36 -5.65
C VAL A 21 3.98 3.15 -6.54
N THR A 22 4.84 3.23 -7.56
CA THR A 22 5.14 2.12 -8.45
C THR A 22 6.48 1.50 -8.06
N GLY A 23 6.55 0.18 -8.03
CA GLY A 23 7.77 -0.54 -7.71
C GLY A 23 7.52 -2.04 -7.65
N THR A 24 8.58 -2.80 -7.38
CA THR A 24 8.48 -4.25 -7.21
C THR A 24 7.85 -4.60 -5.87
N GLY A 25 7.26 -5.79 -5.75
CA GLY A 25 6.73 -6.28 -4.47
C GLY A 25 7.83 -6.47 -3.42
N SER A 26 9.03 -6.90 -3.83
CA SER A 26 10.20 -7.09 -2.95
C SER A 26 10.74 -5.79 -2.35
N GLU A 27 10.54 -4.67 -3.02
CA GLU A 27 11.02 -3.36 -2.56
C GLU A 27 9.86 -2.54 -2.00
N ALA A 28 9.02 -1.98 -2.86
CA ALA A 28 7.95 -1.06 -2.45
C ALA A 28 6.88 -1.76 -1.61
N GLY A 29 6.44 -2.95 -2.03
CA GLY A 29 5.40 -3.71 -1.32
C GLY A 29 5.85 -4.12 0.10
N ASN A 30 7.02 -4.74 0.19
CA ASN A 30 7.60 -5.17 1.46
C ASN A 30 7.95 -3.99 2.39
N ALA A 31 8.45 -2.86 1.85
CA ALA A 31 8.68 -1.66 2.63
C ALA A 31 7.38 -1.10 3.23
N LEU A 32 6.31 -1.02 2.44
CA LEU A 32 5.01 -0.55 2.91
C LEU A 32 4.40 -1.49 3.96
N ALA A 33 4.47 -2.81 3.74
CA ALA A 33 3.91 -3.79 4.66
C ALA A 33 4.62 -3.79 6.04
N LYS A 34 5.93 -3.53 6.09
CA LYS A 34 6.72 -3.48 7.33
C LYS A 34 6.72 -2.12 8.01
N HIS A 35 6.09 -1.11 7.42
CA HIS A 35 6.23 0.25 7.94
C HIS A 35 5.33 0.48 9.16
N GLU A 36 5.90 0.85 10.31
CA GLU A 36 5.19 1.01 11.60
C GLU A 36 4.00 1.98 11.55
N LYS A 37 4.05 2.97 10.65
CA LYS A 37 2.97 3.96 10.46
C LYS A 37 1.79 3.46 9.61
N VAL A 38 1.87 2.25 9.05
CA VAL A 38 0.77 1.68 8.25
C VAL A 38 -0.20 0.95 9.15
N ALA A 39 -1.41 1.50 9.25
CA ALA A 39 -2.46 0.95 10.11
C ALA A 39 -3.22 -0.22 9.47
N MET A 40 -3.27 -0.30 8.14
CA MET A 40 -3.95 -1.35 7.40
C MET A 40 -3.25 -1.64 6.07
N VAL A 41 -3.17 -2.91 5.70
CA VAL A 41 -2.68 -3.37 4.40
C VAL A 41 -3.71 -4.29 3.78
N THR A 42 -4.13 -3.97 2.55
CA THR A 42 -4.92 -4.87 1.71
C THR A 42 -4.16 -5.17 0.44
N MET A 43 -4.24 -6.40 -0.04
CA MET A 43 -3.62 -6.79 -1.31
C MET A 43 -4.51 -7.78 -2.04
N THR A 44 -4.40 -7.74 -3.36
CA THR A 44 -4.97 -8.73 -4.26
C THR A 44 -3.84 -9.29 -5.11
N GLY A 45 -3.73 -10.62 -5.18
CA GLY A 45 -2.62 -11.29 -5.84
C GLY A 45 -2.61 -12.79 -5.55
N SER A 46 -1.44 -13.42 -5.72
CA SER A 46 -1.28 -14.84 -5.45
C SER A 46 -1.20 -15.13 -3.95
N ILE A 47 -1.58 -16.34 -3.54
CA ILE A 47 -1.49 -16.79 -2.15
C ILE A 47 -0.07 -16.66 -1.59
N PRO A 48 1.02 -17.06 -2.29
CA PRO A 48 2.38 -16.91 -1.76
C PRO A 48 2.81 -15.46 -1.56
N ALA A 49 2.39 -14.53 -2.42
CA ALA A 49 2.63 -13.11 -2.21
C ALA A 49 1.80 -12.59 -1.01
N GLY A 50 0.55 -13.06 -0.94
CA GLY A 50 -0.38 -12.92 0.18
C GLY A 50 0.27 -13.15 1.53
N THR A 51 0.76 -14.37 1.73
CA THR A 51 1.41 -14.82 2.95
C THR A 51 2.58 -13.92 3.33
N LYS A 52 3.47 -13.58 2.39
CA LYS A 52 4.65 -12.74 2.66
C LYS A 52 4.28 -11.33 3.12
N VAL A 53 3.24 -10.73 2.53
CA VAL A 53 2.77 -9.40 2.93
C VAL A 53 2.18 -9.45 4.34
N MET A 54 1.39 -10.48 4.66
CA MET A 54 0.80 -10.64 6.00
C MET A 54 1.87 -10.93 7.07
N GLU A 55 2.89 -11.74 6.75
CA GLU A 55 4.05 -11.96 7.63
C GLU A 55 4.81 -10.66 7.93
N ALA A 56 5.01 -9.83 6.90
CA ALA A 56 5.64 -8.52 7.06
C ALA A 56 4.79 -7.56 7.91
N ALA A 57 3.48 -7.51 7.67
CA ALA A 57 2.53 -6.66 8.38
C ALA A 57 2.34 -7.07 9.85
N ALA A 58 2.47 -8.36 10.16
CA ALA A 58 2.32 -8.88 11.52
C ALA A 58 3.35 -8.30 12.50
N GLN A 59 4.52 -7.85 12.03
CA GLN A 59 5.56 -7.25 12.88
C GLN A 59 5.07 -5.98 13.61
N ASN A 60 4.06 -5.30 13.04
CA ASN A 60 3.49 -4.07 13.59
C ASN A 60 2.04 -4.25 14.05
N ILE A 61 1.51 -5.48 14.07
CA ILE A 61 0.08 -5.76 14.32
C ILE A 61 -0.82 -4.93 13.36
N THR A 62 -0.35 -4.74 12.13
CA THR A 62 -1.09 -4.01 11.10
C THR A 62 -2.35 -4.79 10.73
N LYS A 63 -3.46 -4.08 10.57
CA LYS A 63 -4.74 -4.71 10.20
C LYS A 63 -4.70 -5.21 8.75
N GLY A 64 -5.20 -6.43 8.54
CA GLY A 64 -5.50 -6.97 7.21
C GLY A 64 -6.92 -6.64 6.76
#